data_AF-A0A1V3XZ63-F1
#
_entry.id   AF-A0A1V3XZ63-F1
#
_cell.length_a   1.000
_cell.length_b   1.000
_cell.length_c   1.000
_cell.angle_alpha   90.00
_cell.angle_beta   90.00
_cell.angle_gamma   90.00
#
_symmetry.space_group_name_H-M   'P 1'
#
loop_
_entity.id
_entity.type
_entity.pdbx_description
1 polymer ?
#
loop_
_entity_poly.entity_id
_entity_poly.type
_entity_poly.pdbx_seq_one_letter_code
_entity_poly.pdbx_strand_id
1 'polypeptide(L)'
;MESGAMSTHPVVIEAGPGAIRRLCCDAGVLTDTEVRAAALDAIDDPVALVAERPVAVAALWSATLRRLACDHGHGMVVVHPSWWPVARVGVVTRAARAVAAGDLVVRPRSWLLTRAAAEVAAEVAAEAVVVEIADGLVAVVDSDVMTAVPRLAKDRVVADEVAGVVAGMTRGTGPRWSSTCPAL
;
A
#
# COMPACT_ATOMS: atom_id res chain seq x y z
N MET A 1 30.71 -21.52 -5.82
CA MET A 1 29.45 -21.73 -5.10
C MET A 1 29.40 -20.71 -3.99
N GLU A 2 28.99 -19.48 -4.32
CA GLU A 2 28.62 -18.52 -3.28
C GLU A 2 27.34 -19.04 -2.62
N SER A 3 27.42 -19.40 -1.35
CA SER A 3 26.22 -19.53 -0.52
C SER A 3 25.52 -18.18 -0.55
N GLY A 4 24.42 -18.08 -1.31
CA GLY A 4 23.57 -16.91 -1.29
C GLY A 4 23.15 -16.67 0.15
N ALA A 5 23.58 -15.54 0.71
CA ALA A 5 23.21 -15.16 2.06
C ALA A 5 21.69 -14.97 2.08
N MET A 6 20.98 -15.93 2.68
CA MET A 6 19.54 -15.80 2.88
C MET A 6 19.30 -14.57 3.76
N SER A 7 18.46 -13.65 3.28
CA SER A 7 18.09 -12.46 4.06
C SER A 7 17.46 -12.89 5.39
N THR A 8 17.84 -12.25 6.50
CA THR A 8 17.38 -12.58 7.86
C THR A 8 16.06 -11.90 8.24
N HIS A 9 15.43 -11.17 7.32
CA HIS A 9 14.18 -10.46 7.55
C HIS A 9 13.12 -10.85 6.50
N PRO A 10 11.81 -10.65 6.79
CA PRO A 10 10.78 -10.86 5.77
C PRO A 10 11.00 -9.92 4.57
N VAL A 11 10.70 -10.39 3.36
CA VAL A 11 10.74 -9.52 2.18
C VAL A 11 9.61 -8.49 2.26
N VAL A 12 9.89 -7.23 1.96
CA VAL A 12 8.86 -6.18 1.88
C VAL A 12 8.59 -5.86 0.41
N ILE A 13 7.36 -6.12 -0.04
CA ILE A 13 6.93 -5.94 -1.44
C ILE A 13 5.80 -4.91 -1.49
N GLU A 14 5.98 -3.86 -2.28
CA GLU A 14 4.89 -2.97 -2.70
C GLU A 14 4.16 -3.55 -3.91
N ALA A 15 2.83 -3.54 -3.86
CA ALA A 15 1.93 -3.95 -4.93
C ALA A 15 0.92 -2.84 -5.25
N GLY A 16 1.12 -2.11 -6.35
CA GLY A 16 0.13 -1.19 -6.93
C GLY A 16 0.63 0.23 -7.21
N PRO A 17 -0.27 1.14 -7.58
CA PRO A 17 -1.00 1.02 -8.85
C PRO A 17 -0.08 1.15 -10.09
N GLY A 18 1.15 1.64 -9.94
CA GLY A 18 2.10 1.81 -11.06
C GLY A 18 3.33 0.90 -10.98
N ALA A 19 3.55 0.23 -9.84
CA ALA A 19 4.71 -0.61 -9.62
C ALA A 19 4.37 -1.87 -8.83
N ILE A 20 5.16 -2.93 -9.07
CA ILE A 20 5.27 -4.08 -8.17
C ILE A 20 6.77 -4.23 -7.91
N ARG A 21 7.21 -4.00 -6.67
CA ARG A 21 8.64 -3.91 -6.34
C ARG A 21 8.96 -4.30 -4.91
N ARG A 22 10.18 -4.77 -4.69
CA ARG A 22 10.81 -5.00 -3.39
C ARG A 22 11.31 -3.67 -2.82
N LEU A 23 11.12 -3.46 -1.51
CA LEU A 23 11.54 -2.25 -0.79
C LEU A 23 12.77 -2.46 0.12
N CYS A 24 13.23 -3.70 0.32
CA CYS A 24 14.31 -4.06 1.26
C CYS A 24 15.56 -4.64 0.55
N CYS A 25 16.73 -4.58 1.23
CA CYS A 25 18.06 -5.13 0.91
C CYS A 25 18.73 -4.73 -0.41
N ASP A 26 17.95 -4.59 -1.48
CA ASP A 26 18.30 -4.02 -2.78
C ASP A 26 16.95 -3.82 -3.47
N ALA A 27 16.54 -2.59 -3.70
CA ALA A 27 15.21 -2.28 -4.22
C ALA A 27 15.03 -2.86 -5.64
N GLY A 28 14.50 -4.07 -5.74
CA GLY A 28 14.24 -4.76 -6.99
C GLY A 28 12.86 -4.38 -7.53
N VAL A 29 12.78 -3.94 -8.78
CA VAL A 29 11.51 -3.64 -9.45
C VAL A 29 11.19 -4.77 -10.42
N LEU A 30 9.91 -5.12 -10.58
CA LEU A 30 9.49 -5.92 -11.72
C LEU A 30 9.68 -5.10 -13.01
N THR A 31 10.78 -5.38 -13.69
CA THR A 31 11.19 -4.65 -14.92
C THR A 31 10.41 -5.06 -16.15
N ASP A 32 9.76 -6.23 -16.11
CA ASP A 32 8.88 -6.70 -17.15
C ASP A 32 7.59 -5.86 -17.16
N THR A 33 7.56 -4.87 -18.05
CA THR A 33 6.48 -3.88 -18.13
C THR A 33 5.16 -4.50 -18.53
N GLU A 34 5.18 -5.53 -19.37
CA GLU A 34 3.98 -6.23 -19.84
C GLU A 34 3.38 -7.08 -18.71
N VAL A 35 4.19 -7.91 -18.06
CA VAL A 35 3.75 -8.71 -16.90
C VAL A 35 3.22 -7.81 -15.78
N ARG A 36 3.89 -6.69 -15.54
CA ARG A 36 3.47 -5.70 -14.55
C ARG A 36 2.11 -5.08 -14.90
N ALA A 37 1.95 -4.60 -16.12
CA ALA A 37 0.70 -4.01 -16.59
C ALA A 37 -0.43 -5.03 -16.54
N ALA A 38 -0.22 -6.23 -17.09
CA ALA A 38 -1.19 -7.31 -17.06
C ALA A 38 -1.63 -7.70 -15.63
N ALA A 39 -0.70 -7.72 -14.67
CA ALA A 39 -1.03 -8.04 -13.28
C ALA A 39 -1.87 -6.93 -12.59
N LEU A 40 -1.56 -5.67 -12.88
CA LEU A 40 -2.21 -4.51 -12.25
C LEU A 40 -3.55 -4.17 -12.90
N ASP A 41 -3.62 -4.19 -14.23
CA ASP A 41 -4.79 -3.80 -15.00
C ASP A 41 -5.90 -4.85 -14.91
N ALA A 42 -5.52 -6.14 -14.95
CA ALA A 42 -6.47 -7.25 -14.87
C ALA A 42 -6.69 -7.75 -13.43
N ILE A 43 -6.30 -7.00 -12.40
CA ILE A 43 -6.39 -7.47 -11.00
C ILE A 43 -7.83 -7.79 -10.56
N ASP A 44 -8.82 -7.15 -11.17
CA ASP A 44 -10.25 -7.39 -10.92
C ASP A 44 -10.82 -8.53 -11.78
N ASP A 45 -10.04 -9.03 -12.75
CA ASP A 45 -10.42 -10.07 -13.68
C ASP A 45 -9.85 -11.44 -13.26
N PRO A 46 -10.45 -12.56 -13.72
CA PRO A 46 -9.89 -13.89 -13.47
C PRO A 46 -8.68 -14.20 -14.36
N VAL A 47 -8.60 -13.55 -15.53
CA VAL A 47 -7.61 -13.85 -16.59
C VAL A 47 -7.04 -12.54 -17.12
N ALA A 48 -5.72 -12.51 -17.32
CA ALA A 48 -4.99 -11.45 -18.01
C ALA A 48 -4.42 -11.98 -19.33
N LEU A 49 -4.09 -11.07 -20.25
CA LEU A 49 -3.30 -11.40 -21.44
C LEU A 49 -1.83 -11.02 -21.19
N VAL A 50 -0.93 -11.97 -21.42
CA VAL A 50 0.52 -11.74 -21.43
C VAL A 50 1.05 -12.38 -22.70
N ALA A 51 1.70 -11.59 -23.56
CA ALA A 51 2.14 -11.96 -24.90
C ALA A 51 1.01 -12.61 -25.72
N GLU A 52 -0.19 -12.02 -25.70
CA GLU A 52 -1.41 -12.53 -26.35
C GLU A 52 -1.88 -13.91 -25.84
N ARG A 53 -1.37 -14.36 -24.68
CA ARG A 53 -1.75 -15.64 -24.07
C ARG A 53 -2.59 -15.40 -22.82
N PRO A 54 -3.72 -16.11 -22.66
CA PRO A 54 -4.51 -16.03 -21.43
C PRO A 54 -3.73 -16.66 -20.26
N VAL A 55 -3.60 -15.92 -19.17
CA VAL A 55 -2.96 -16.36 -17.93
C VAL A 55 -3.88 -16.05 -16.76
N ALA A 56 -4.06 -17.01 -15.85
CA ALA A 56 -4.84 -16.78 -14.64
C ALA A 56 -4.16 -15.69 -13.78
N VAL A 57 -4.92 -14.66 -13.39
CA VAL A 57 -4.40 -13.52 -12.61
C VAL A 57 -3.79 -13.98 -11.29
N ALA A 58 -4.39 -14.97 -10.63
CA ALA A 58 -3.83 -15.57 -9.42
C ALA A 58 -2.43 -16.19 -9.64
N ALA A 59 -2.22 -16.87 -10.77
CA ALA A 59 -0.93 -17.45 -11.12
C ALA A 59 0.10 -16.37 -11.47
N LEU A 60 -0.33 -15.33 -12.19
CA LEU A 60 0.50 -14.19 -12.55
C LEU A 60 1.03 -13.44 -11.32
N TRP A 61 0.15 -13.14 -10.37
CA TRP A 61 0.52 -12.53 -9.09
C TRP A 61 1.45 -13.44 -8.27
N SER A 62 1.16 -14.74 -8.18
CA SER A 62 2.01 -15.68 -7.43
C SER A 62 3.41 -15.77 -8.04
N ALA A 63 3.52 -15.84 -9.37
CA ALA A 63 4.82 -15.87 -10.06
C ALA A 63 5.60 -14.56 -9.84
N THR A 64 4.92 -13.42 -9.92
CA THR A 64 5.51 -12.10 -9.70
C THR A 64 6.05 -11.95 -8.27
N LEU A 65 5.23 -12.29 -7.26
CA LEU A 65 5.64 -12.20 -5.86
C LEU A 65 6.76 -13.19 -5.53
N ARG A 66 6.73 -14.41 -6.09
CA ARG A 66 7.82 -15.39 -5.94
C ARG A 66 9.14 -14.86 -6.50
N ARG A 67 9.11 -14.24 -7.69
CA ARG A 67 10.30 -13.63 -8.29
C ARG A 67 10.87 -12.52 -7.40
N LEU A 68 10.00 -11.67 -6.85
CA LEU A 68 10.40 -10.60 -5.94
C LEU A 68 10.80 -11.09 -4.55
N ALA A 69 10.42 -12.30 -4.15
CA ALA A 69 10.78 -12.91 -2.88
C ALA A 69 12.03 -13.80 -2.96
N CYS A 70 12.69 -13.90 -4.12
CA CYS A 70 13.92 -14.70 -4.25
C CYS A 70 14.92 -14.29 -3.16
N ASP A 71 15.60 -15.29 -2.59
CA ASP A 71 16.62 -15.14 -1.55
C ASP A 71 16.12 -14.68 -0.16
N HIS A 72 14.80 -14.65 0.06
CA HIS A 72 14.17 -14.32 1.35
C HIS A 72 13.42 -15.53 1.94
N GLY A 73 13.92 -16.05 3.06
CA GLY A 73 13.32 -17.21 3.75
C GLY A 73 12.42 -16.88 4.94
N HIS A 74 12.43 -15.63 5.43
CA HIS A 74 11.87 -15.26 6.74
C HIS A 74 10.44 -14.66 6.68
N GLY A 75 9.68 -14.99 5.62
CA GLY A 75 8.31 -14.49 5.42
C GLY A 75 8.21 -13.31 4.48
N MET A 76 7.03 -12.69 4.44
CA MET A 76 6.66 -11.66 3.47
C MET A 76 5.75 -10.59 4.09
N VAL A 77 6.05 -9.33 3.78
CA VAL A 77 5.19 -8.18 4.01
C VAL A 77 4.74 -7.65 2.65
N VAL A 78 3.44 -7.67 2.38
CA VAL A 78 2.85 -7.04 1.19
C VAL A 78 2.24 -5.70 1.59
N VAL A 79 2.68 -4.64 0.91
CA VAL A 79 2.17 -3.29 1.06
C VAL A 79 1.32 -2.93 -0.15
N HIS A 80 0.05 -2.58 0.05
CA HIS A 80 -0.87 -2.21 -1.04
C HIS A 80 -1.35 -0.76 -0.89
N PRO A 81 -1.81 -0.08 -1.96
CA PRO A 81 -2.46 1.22 -1.86
C PRO A 81 -3.59 1.22 -0.83
N SER A 82 -3.68 2.26 0.00
CA SER A 82 -4.70 2.31 1.05
C SER A 82 -6.13 2.39 0.51
N TRP A 83 -6.30 2.81 -0.75
CA TRP A 83 -7.58 2.91 -1.43
C TRP A 83 -8.00 1.64 -2.18
N TRP A 84 -7.17 0.59 -2.21
CA TRP A 84 -7.56 -0.64 -2.89
C TRP A 84 -8.77 -1.29 -2.22
N PRO A 85 -9.79 -1.70 -2.99
CA PRO A 85 -10.91 -2.45 -2.46
C PRO A 85 -10.43 -3.80 -1.90
N VAL A 86 -11.14 -4.31 -0.90
CA VAL A 86 -10.84 -5.58 -0.21
C VAL A 86 -10.67 -6.74 -1.20
N ALA A 87 -11.40 -6.74 -2.32
CA ALA A 87 -11.27 -7.74 -3.37
C ALA A 87 -9.86 -7.81 -3.97
N ARG A 88 -9.27 -6.67 -4.35
CA ARG A 88 -7.89 -6.58 -4.88
C ARG A 88 -6.86 -6.99 -3.83
N VAL A 89 -7.05 -6.54 -2.60
CA VAL A 89 -6.21 -6.97 -1.46
C VAL A 89 -6.28 -8.48 -1.28
N GLY A 90 -7.46 -9.08 -1.42
CA GLY A 90 -7.68 -10.52 -1.36
C GLY A 90 -6.95 -11.31 -2.45
N VAL A 91 -6.87 -10.79 -3.69
CA VAL A 91 -6.09 -11.39 -4.79
C VAL A 91 -4.62 -11.46 -4.40
N VAL A 92 -4.01 -10.33 -4.04
CA VAL A 92 -2.58 -10.29 -3.70
C VAL A 92 -2.27 -11.07 -2.42
N THR A 93 -3.18 -11.03 -1.42
CA THR A 93 -3.03 -11.83 -0.19
C THR A 93 -3.00 -13.33 -0.50
N ARG A 94 -3.92 -13.84 -1.32
CA ARG A 94 -3.94 -15.26 -1.70
C ARG A 94 -2.69 -15.65 -2.48
N ALA A 95 -2.27 -14.82 -3.43
CA ALA A 95 -1.06 -15.05 -4.20
C ALA A 95 0.20 -15.06 -3.31
N ALA A 96 0.29 -14.14 -2.35
CA ALA A 96 1.38 -14.07 -1.39
C ALA A 96 1.42 -15.30 -0.48
N ARG A 97 0.27 -15.75 0.04
CA ARG A 97 0.18 -16.99 0.84
C ARG A 97 0.64 -18.21 0.08
N ALA A 98 0.39 -18.27 -1.23
CA ALA A 98 0.80 -19.41 -2.06
C ALA A 98 2.32 -19.50 -2.26
N VAL A 99 3.09 -18.45 -1.93
CA VAL A 99 4.54 -18.38 -2.23
C VAL A 99 5.42 -17.99 -1.04
N ALA A 100 4.85 -17.49 0.05
CA ALA A 100 5.62 -17.12 1.24
C ALA A 100 6.21 -18.35 1.94
N ALA A 101 7.50 -18.27 2.30
CA ALA A 101 8.21 -19.32 3.03
C ALA A 101 8.01 -19.24 4.57
N GLY A 102 7.23 -18.27 5.06
CA GLY A 102 7.01 -18.01 6.48
C GLY A 102 5.81 -17.10 6.70
N ASP A 103 5.85 -16.29 7.77
CA ASP A 103 4.74 -15.40 8.12
C ASP A 103 4.42 -14.40 7.01
N LEU A 104 3.13 -14.24 6.73
CA LEU A 104 2.61 -13.24 5.80
C LEU A 104 1.91 -12.14 6.56
N VAL A 105 2.36 -10.92 6.34
CA VAL A 105 1.69 -9.70 6.80
C VAL A 105 1.25 -8.90 5.58
N VAL A 106 0.01 -8.44 5.57
CA VAL A 106 -0.52 -7.54 4.53
C VAL A 106 -0.91 -6.24 5.19
N ARG A 107 -0.43 -5.11 4.66
CA ARG A 107 -0.67 -3.77 5.22
C ARG A 107 -0.97 -2.76 4.12
N PRO A 108 -1.79 -1.74 4.42
CA PRO A 108 -1.93 -0.59 3.55
C PRO A 108 -0.62 0.22 3.51
N ARG A 109 -0.42 1.00 2.45
CA ARG A 109 0.75 1.87 2.28
C ARG A 109 0.80 2.96 3.35
N SER A 110 -0.34 3.48 3.77
CA SER A 110 -0.43 4.41 4.90
C SER A 110 0.24 3.87 6.17
N TRP A 111 0.11 2.58 6.47
CA TRP A 111 0.77 1.98 7.64
C TRP A 111 2.30 2.13 7.58
N LEU A 112 2.90 1.92 6.40
CA LEU A 112 4.35 2.07 6.20
C LEU A 112 4.76 3.53 6.32
N LEU A 113 3.99 4.44 5.71
CA LEU A 113 4.28 5.87 5.68
C LEU A 113 4.14 6.52 7.07
N THR A 114 3.11 6.16 7.84
CA THR A 114 2.93 6.64 9.22
C THR A 114 4.08 6.17 10.12
N ARG A 115 4.56 4.93 9.96
CA ARG A 115 5.74 4.45 10.69
C ARG A 115 7.01 5.22 10.33
N ALA A 116 7.25 5.43 9.04
CA ALA A 116 8.40 6.21 8.58
C ALA A 116 8.35 7.66 9.09
N ALA A 117 7.16 8.27 9.13
CA ALA A 117 6.97 9.60 9.69
C ALA A 117 7.27 9.64 11.21
N ALA A 118 6.80 8.64 11.97
CA ALA A 118 7.04 8.56 13.41
C ALA A 118 8.53 8.38 13.76
N GLU A 119 9.30 7.67 12.94
CA GLU A 119 10.75 7.52 13.12
C GLU A 119 11.50 8.84 12.93
N VAL A 120 11.03 9.71 12.05
CA VAL A 120 11.62 11.04 11.80
C VAL A 120 11.15 12.07 12.83
N ALA A 121 9.91 11.96 13.31
CA ALA A 121 9.24 12.94 14.16
C ALA A 121 9.44 12.71 15.66
N ALA A 122 10.55 12.09 16.10
CA ALA A 122 10.81 11.68 17.48
C ALA A 122 10.64 12.76 18.58
N GLU A 123 10.43 14.03 18.23
CA GLU A 123 10.17 15.14 19.15
C GLU A 123 8.72 15.69 19.14
N VAL A 124 7.86 15.29 18.20
CA VAL A 124 6.48 15.78 18.11
C VAL A 124 5.53 14.62 17.86
N ALA A 125 4.65 14.34 18.83
CA ALA A 125 3.52 13.42 18.71
C ALA A 125 2.44 14.00 17.77
N ALA A 126 2.82 14.32 16.53
CA ALA A 126 1.88 14.71 15.49
C ALA A 126 1.33 13.45 14.84
N GLU A 127 0.02 13.28 14.89
CA GLU A 127 -0.68 12.30 14.07
C GLU A 127 -0.44 12.62 12.60
N ALA A 128 0.21 11.70 11.89
CA ALA A 128 0.58 11.89 10.50
C ALA A 128 -0.58 11.47 9.59
N VAL A 129 -1.20 12.47 8.94
CA VAL A 129 -2.16 12.23 7.86
C VAL A 129 -1.41 11.88 6.57
N VAL A 130 -1.73 10.73 5.99
CA VAL A 130 -1.15 10.26 4.73
C VAL A 130 -2.07 10.66 3.57
N VAL A 131 -1.50 11.29 2.54
CA VAL A 131 -2.21 11.63 1.30
C VAL A 131 -1.61 10.83 0.15
N GLU A 132 -2.39 9.92 -0.42
CA GLU A 132 -2.02 9.14 -1.61
C GLU A 132 -2.76 9.67 -2.84
N ILE A 133 -2.02 10.08 -3.87
CA ILE A 133 -2.59 10.59 -5.12
C ILE A 133 -2.59 9.45 -6.16
N ALA A 134 -3.77 9.06 -6.63
CA ALA A 134 -3.97 8.12 -7.73
C ALA A 134 -4.63 8.82 -8.93
N ASP A 135 -4.76 8.14 -10.07
CA ASP A 135 -5.29 8.77 -11.29
C ASP A 135 -6.74 9.26 -11.13
N GLY A 136 -7.60 8.45 -10.52
CA GLY A 136 -9.03 8.76 -10.35
C GLY A 136 -9.44 9.36 -9.00
N LEU A 137 -8.54 9.35 -8.00
CA LEU A 137 -8.85 9.81 -6.64
C LEU A 137 -7.60 10.26 -5.88
N VAL A 138 -7.82 11.04 -4.82
CA VAL A 138 -6.86 11.25 -3.74
C VAL A 138 -7.40 10.57 -2.48
N ALA A 139 -6.61 9.67 -1.89
CA ALA A 139 -6.94 9.02 -0.64
C ALA A 139 -6.28 9.78 0.51
N VAL A 140 -7.08 10.30 1.44
CA VAL A 140 -6.61 10.91 2.68
C VAL A 140 -6.84 9.91 3.79
N VAL A 141 -5.77 9.49 4.46
CA VAL A 141 -5.78 8.43 5.46
C VAL A 141 -5.26 8.98 6.78
N ASP A 142 -6.08 8.86 7.82
CA ASP A 142 -5.71 9.16 9.19
C ASP A 142 -5.95 7.94 10.06
N SER A 143 -4.88 7.43 10.68
CA SER A 143 -4.88 6.19 11.45
C SER A 143 -5.52 5.04 10.63
N ASP A 144 -6.77 4.66 10.95
CA ASP A 144 -7.53 3.60 10.28
C ASP A 144 -8.68 4.11 9.39
N VAL A 145 -8.90 5.43 9.30
CA VAL A 145 -9.97 6.02 8.49
C VAL A 145 -9.41 6.51 7.16
N MET A 146 -10.02 6.08 6.06
CA MET A 146 -9.70 6.52 4.71
C MET A 146 -10.88 7.30 4.11
N THR A 147 -10.60 8.50 3.60
CA THR A 147 -11.53 9.31 2.80
C THR A 147 -11.03 9.39 1.36
N ALA A 148 -11.88 9.05 0.41
CA ALA A 148 -11.58 9.17 -1.02
C ALA A 148 -12.15 10.48 -1.58
N VAL A 149 -11.29 11.31 -2.16
CA VAL A 149 -11.68 12.51 -2.90
C VAL A 149 -11.55 12.23 -4.41
N PRO A 150 -12.65 12.19 -5.18
CA PRO A 150 -12.60 11.94 -6.63
C PRO A 150 -11.83 13.04 -7.38
N ARG A 151 -10.98 12.65 -8.34
CA ARG A 151 -10.23 13.59 -9.19
C ARG A 151 -10.99 13.94 -10.48
N LEU A 152 -12.24 14.38 -10.32
CA LEU A 152 -13.13 14.69 -11.45
C LEU A 152 -13.16 16.19 -11.80
N ALA A 153 -12.62 17.04 -10.92
CA ALA A 153 -12.58 18.49 -11.10
C ALA A 153 -11.16 18.97 -11.49
N LYS A 154 -11.02 20.28 -11.74
CA LYS A 154 -9.70 20.90 -11.93
C LYS A 154 -8.83 20.68 -10.69
N ASP A 155 -7.52 20.48 -10.90
CA ASP A 155 -6.57 20.16 -9.82
C ASP A 155 -6.66 21.08 -8.59
N ARG A 156 -6.88 22.38 -8.81
CA ARG A 156 -7.05 23.34 -7.70
C ARG A 156 -8.27 23.04 -6.82
N VAL A 157 -9.40 22.67 -7.43
CA VAL A 157 -10.62 22.34 -6.69
C VAL A 157 -10.43 21.07 -5.87
N VAL A 158 -9.79 20.05 -6.48
CA VAL A 158 -9.43 18.82 -5.78
C VAL A 158 -8.47 19.11 -4.62
N ALA A 159 -7.46 19.96 -4.83
CA ALA A 159 -6.51 20.32 -3.79
C ALA A 159 -7.19 21.06 -2.61
N ASP A 160 -8.10 21.98 -2.90
CA ASP A 160 -8.88 22.68 -1.87
C ASP A 160 -9.78 21.71 -1.07
N GLU A 161 -10.40 20.74 -1.74
CA GLU A 161 -11.20 19.70 -1.10
C GLU A 161 -10.34 18.78 -0.21
N VAL A 162 -9.21 18.29 -0.72
CA VAL A 162 -8.24 17.48 0.05
C VAL A 162 -7.73 18.25 1.26
N ALA A 163 -7.39 19.53 1.11
CA ALA A 163 -6.96 20.38 2.23
C ALA A 163 -8.08 20.53 3.28
N GLY A 164 -9.34 20.65 2.84
CA GLY A 164 -10.51 20.64 3.72
C GLY A 164 -10.64 19.34 4.52
N VAL A 165 -10.47 18.18 3.86
CA VAL A 165 -10.50 16.86 4.51
C VAL A 165 -9.39 16.72 5.55
N VAL A 166 -8.14 17.06 5.18
CA VAL A 166 -6.99 17.01 6.09
C VAL A 166 -7.23 17.90 7.31
N ALA A 167 -7.68 19.14 7.10
CA ALA A 167 -7.97 20.06 8.20
C ALA A 167 -9.14 19.59 9.08
N GLY A 168 -10.09 18.82 8.53
CA GLY A 168 -11.15 18.18 9.30
C GLY A 168 -10.62 17.09 10.22
N MET A 169 -9.74 16.22 9.73
CA MET A 169 -9.13 15.12 10.50
C MET A 169 -8.31 15.65 11.68
N THR A 170 -7.42 16.63 11.43
CA THR A 170 -6.56 17.20 12.49
C THR A 170 -7.31 17.98 13.57
N ARG A 171 -8.54 18.43 13.29
CA ARG A 171 -9.38 19.13 14.29
C ARG A 171 -10.16 18.15 15.17
N GLY A 172 -10.44 16.94 14.69
CA GLY A 172 -11.16 15.90 15.44
C GLY A 172 -10.33 15.27 16.56
N THR A 173 -9.01 15.43 16.51
CA THR A 173 -8.06 14.82 17.46
C THR A 173 -7.50 15.80 18.51
N GLY A 174 -8.00 17.04 18.55
CA GLY A 174 -7.72 17.98 19.64
C GLY A 174 -8.32 17.53 20.98
N PRO A 175 -7.76 17.97 22.13
CA PRO A 175 -8.29 17.61 23.45
C PRO A 175 -9.76 18.03 23.53
N ARG A 176 -10.65 17.07 23.82
CA ARG A 176 -12.06 17.33 24.11
C ARG A 176 -12.11 18.17 25.39
N TRP A 177 -12.13 19.49 25.26
CA TRP A 177 -12.46 20.37 26.38
C TRP A 177 -13.88 20.04 26.80
N SER A 178 -14.03 19.28 27.89
CA SER A 178 -15.30 19.13 28.58
C SER A 178 -15.63 20.48 29.21
N SER A 179 -16.51 21.23 28.57
CA SER A 179 -17.14 22.40 29.14
C SER A 179 -18.10 21.96 30.26
N THR A 180 -17.55 21.65 31.42
CA THR A 180 -18.31 21.60 32.67
C THR A 180 -17.96 22.86 33.44
N CYS A 181 -18.83 23.88 33.31
CA CYS A 181 -18.81 25.05 34.18
C CYS A 181 -19.15 24.58 35.61
N PRO A 182 -18.35 24.90 36.65
CA PRO A 182 -18.82 24.74 38.02
C PRO A 182 -19.80 25.89 38.31
N ALA A 183 -21.05 25.53 38.61
CA ALA A 183 -21.97 26.46 39.24
C ALA A 183 -21.47 26.75 40.67
N LEU A 184 -21.34 28.03 41.00
CA LEU A 184 -21.17 28.55 42.35
C LEU A 184 -22.47 28.41 43.15
#